data_AF-A0A354UNE2-F1
#
_entry.id   AF-A0A354UNE2-F1
#
_cell.length_a   1.000
_cell.length_b   1.000
_cell.length_c   1.000
_cell.angle_alpha   90.00
_cell.angle_beta   90.00
_cell.angle_gamma   90.00
#
_symmetry.space_group_name_H-M   'P 1'
#
loop_
_entity.id
_entity.type
_entity.pdbx_description
1 polymer ?
#
loop_
_entity_poly.entity_id
_entity_poly.type
_entity_poly.pdbx_seq_one_letter_code
_entity_poly.pdbx_strand_id
1 'polypeptide(L)'
;MLNKKPSKGFLIRLISGITLGVIAIVTTLSVMLPSYAKWKTYYDGVIADKKQKEYLNSLPLEFLSITAELNKDVKYYDNDSAYPEKVDFTVKANFTEKGKDFSKKLSSKEYSMTVPDDFAKNGGTIVFSYTYQPDDTKNDKGETVTPDPIEKTTELKITLIEPDETVFKIIKEPTFTEAGYAENNKGVKKNLPALNLNDYTFETVVSSQMVRITHEDSGLVIRKAITDEIAVYNTDKKTFFYNNIDCHFASDIENLKISFEDGMFVLGAKDGTSVNIRKISAEKSIVAIGSGVVNIEEGFSVVKFIVNKGTTANLNSTISVTDMLVEEGGTLNITANGDTIRVADDGVIELYGTVNITSKTKGKATAVCLYNNSSIKVSSDSRITVTDYEYAFGKWVDNGTNEDGTPKGR
;
A
#
# COMPACT_ATOMS: atom_id res chain seq x y z
N MET A 1 -27.29 65.07 -90.90
CA MET A 1 -26.85 63.95 -91.76
C MET A 1 -27.43 62.66 -91.22
N LEU A 2 -28.21 61.92 -92.03
CA LEU A 2 -28.65 60.56 -91.71
C LEU A 2 -27.43 59.62 -91.62
N ASN A 3 -27.45 58.66 -90.69
CA ASN A 3 -26.58 57.48 -90.78
C ASN A 3 -27.40 56.20 -90.59
N LYS A 4 -27.23 55.26 -91.54
CA LYS A 4 -27.96 53.99 -91.70
C LYS A 4 -27.65 53.01 -90.56
N LYS A 5 -28.68 52.31 -90.07
CA LYS A 5 -28.57 51.22 -89.08
C LYS A 5 -27.92 49.95 -89.67
N PRO A 6 -27.07 49.25 -88.90
CA PRO A 6 -26.54 47.92 -89.24
C PRO A 6 -27.63 46.83 -89.23
N SER A 7 -27.39 45.75 -89.99
CA SER A 7 -28.38 44.71 -90.29
C SER A 7 -28.71 43.81 -89.10
N LYS A 8 -29.97 43.38 -89.02
CA LYS A 8 -30.54 42.60 -87.91
C LYS A 8 -29.74 41.33 -87.55
N GLY A 9 -29.05 40.73 -88.50
CA GLY A 9 -28.27 39.49 -88.29
C GLY A 9 -27.04 39.66 -87.40
N PHE A 10 -26.38 40.83 -87.43
CA PHE A 10 -25.24 41.11 -86.57
C PHE A 10 -25.67 41.33 -85.11
N LEU A 11 -26.77 42.07 -84.93
CA LEU A 11 -27.38 42.33 -83.61
C LEU A 11 -27.82 41.03 -82.93
N ILE A 12 -28.43 40.10 -83.66
CA ILE A 12 -28.87 38.82 -83.09
C ILE A 12 -27.68 37.97 -82.63
N ARG A 13 -26.61 37.86 -83.42
CA ARG A 13 -25.41 37.09 -83.04
C ARG A 13 -24.68 37.69 -81.84
N LEU A 14 -24.61 39.02 -81.77
CA LEU A 14 -24.01 39.73 -80.63
C LEU A 14 -24.83 39.52 -79.36
N ILE A 15 -26.17 39.68 -79.44
CA ILE A 15 -27.08 39.50 -78.30
C ILE A 15 -27.04 38.05 -77.81
N SER A 16 -27.09 37.06 -78.71
CA SER A 16 -27.02 35.64 -78.32
C SER A 16 -25.68 35.28 -77.68
N GLY A 17 -24.56 35.81 -78.18
CA GLY A 17 -23.24 35.60 -77.58
C GLY A 17 -23.11 36.21 -76.18
N ILE A 18 -23.60 37.43 -75.98
CA ILE A 18 -23.63 38.11 -74.67
C ILE A 18 -24.54 37.35 -73.69
N THR A 19 -25.71 36.89 -74.16
CA THR A 19 -26.68 36.18 -73.30
C THR A 19 -26.12 34.84 -72.82
N LEU A 20 -25.47 34.07 -73.71
CA LEU A 20 -24.81 32.81 -73.34
C LEU A 20 -23.63 33.04 -72.39
N GLY A 21 -22.84 34.10 -72.60
CA GLY A 21 -21.74 34.48 -71.71
C GLY A 21 -22.23 34.88 -70.31
N VAL A 22 -23.32 35.65 -70.23
CA VAL A 22 -23.93 36.05 -68.95
C VAL A 22 -24.51 34.83 -68.23
N ILE A 23 -25.18 33.91 -68.93
CA ILE A 23 -25.70 32.69 -68.31
C ILE A 23 -24.56 31.81 -67.77
N ALA A 24 -23.44 31.68 -68.49
CA ALA A 24 -22.27 30.93 -68.04
C ALA A 24 -21.61 31.55 -66.78
N ILE A 25 -21.51 32.89 -66.72
CA ILE A 25 -20.98 33.62 -65.56
C ILE A 25 -21.93 33.53 -64.36
N VAL A 26 -23.24 33.67 -64.59
CA VAL A 26 -24.24 33.58 -63.53
C VAL A 26 -24.29 32.15 -62.97
N THR A 27 -24.23 31.12 -63.81
CA THR A 27 -24.21 29.72 -63.36
C THR A 27 -22.93 29.34 -62.60
N THR A 28 -21.76 29.81 -63.04
CA THR A 28 -20.50 29.60 -62.30
C THR A 28 -20.48 30.35 -60.96
N LEU A 29 -20.91 31.62 -60.92
CA LEU A 29 -20.97 32.40 -59.68
C LEU A 29 -22.03 31.86 -58.70
N SER A 30 -23.18 31.38 -59.19
CA SER A 30 -24.24 30.83 -58.33
C SER A 30 -23.90 29.48 -57.70
N VAL A 31 -22.93 28.72 -58.25
CA VAL A 31 -22.38 27.52 -57.60
C VAL A 31 -21.20 27.88 -56.68
N MET A 32 -20.34 28.82 -57.09
CA MET A 32 -19.16 29.21 -56.33
C MET A 32 -19.48 29.97 -55.04
N LEU A 33 -20.44 30.92 -55.06
CA LEU A 33 -20.75 31.76 -53.90
C LEU A 33 -21.34 30.98 -52.71
N PRO A 34 -22.33 30.09 -52.88
CA PRO A 34 -22.85 29.29 -51.76
C PRO A 34 -21.82 28.27 -51.26
N SER A 35 -20.99 27.73 -52.15
CA SER A 35 -19.90 26.80 -51.80
C SER A 35 -18.83 27.50 -50.96
N TYR A 36 -18.40 28.70 -51.36
CA TYR A 36 -17.43 29.51 -50.60
C TYR A 36 -17.99 29.96 -49.26
N ALA A 37 -19.25 30.37 -49.17
CA ALA A 37 -19.89 30.75 -47.90
C ALA A 37 -19.95 29.56 -46.94
N LYS A 38 -20.36 28.36 -47.42
CA LYS A 38 -20.35 27.13 -46.61
C LYS A 38 -18.94 26.73 -46.18
N TRP A 39 -17.96 26.82 -47.09
CA TRP A 39 -16.56 26.55 -46.78
C TRP A 39 -16.01 27.52 -45.74
N LYS A 40 -16.32 28.82 -45.85
CA LYS A 40 -15.86 29.84 -44.91
C LYS A 40 -16.46 29.63 -43.52
N THR A 41 -17.77 29.39 -43.41
CA THR A 41 -18.42 29.08 -42.12
C THR A 41 -17.84 27.81 -41.48
N TYR A 42 -17.59 26.77 -42.27
CA TYR A 42 -16.94 25.54 -41.80
C TYR A 42 -15.49 25.80 -41.35
N TYR A 43 -14.71 26.52 -42.16
CA TYR A 43 -13.31 26.84 -41.87
C TYR A 43 -13.18 27.71 -40.62
N ASP A 44 -13.99 28.77 -40.49
CA ASP A 44 -14.00 29.65 -39.32
C ASP A 44 -14.39 28.87 -38.06
N GLY A 45 -15.35 27.95 -38.15
CA GLY A 45 -15.71 27.02 -37.07
C GLY A 45 -14.56 26.09 -36.69
N VAL A 46 -13.88 25.47 -37.65
CA VAL A 46 -12.72 24.60 -37.41
C VAL A 46 -11.54 25.35 -36.79
N ILE A 47 -11.29 26.60 -37.21
CA ILE A 47 -10.24 27.45 -36.63
C ILE A 47 -10.60 27.88 -35.21
N ALA A 48 -11.87 28.21 -34.94
CA ALA A 48 -12.35 28.52 -33.60
C ALA A 48 -12.22 27.30 -32.67
N ASP A 49 -12.66 26.12 -33.11
CA ASP A 49 -12.53 24.87 -32.37
C ASP A 49 -11.07 24.49 -32.12
N LYS A 50 -10.19 24.72 -33.11
CA LYS A 50 -8.75 24.49 -32.99
C LYS A 50 -8.15 25.43 -31.93
N LYS A 51 -8.45 26.73 -32.00
CA LYS A 51 -8.00 27.72 -30.99
C LYS A 51 -8.53 27.40 -29.60
N GLN A 52 -9.78 26.96 -29.48
CA GLN A 52 -10.35 26.56 -28.20
C GLN A 52 -9.67 25.31 -27.66
N LYS A 53 -9.40 24.29 -28.48
CA LYS A 53 -8.64 23.10 -28.07
C LYS A 53 -7.19 23.42 -27.70
N GLU A 54 -6.53 24.28 -28.46
CA GLU A 54 -5.18 24.78 -28.15
C GLU A 54 -5.17 25.54 -26.81
N TYR A 55 -6.16 26.39 -26.57
CA TYR A 55 -6.34 27.08 -25.29
C TYR A 55 -6.58 26.10 -24.14
N LEU A 56 -7.53 25.16 -24.26
CA LEU A 56 -7.80 24.18 -23.20
C LEU A 56 -6.58 23.30 -22.92
N ASN A 57 -5.86 22.86 -23.95
CA ASN A 57 -4.62 22.10 -23.79
C ASN A 57 -3.46 22.91 -23.21
N SER A 58 -3.53 24.25 -23.24
CA SER A 58 -2.54 25.14 -22.62
C SER A 58 -2.80 25.39 -21.14
N LEU A 59 -4.00 25.05 -20.63
CA LEU A 59 -4.32 25.23 -19.22
C LEU A 59 -3.61 24.15 -18.37
N PRO A 60 -2.85 24.55 -17.33
CA PRO A 60 -2.18 23.61 -16.45
C PRO A 60 -3.19 22.81 -15.62
N LEU A 61 -2.76 21.66 -15.11
CA LEU A 61 -3.46 20.97 -14.03
C LEU A 61 -3.31 21.80 -12.76
N GLU A 62 -4.42 22.26 -12.19
CA GLU A 62 -4.44 23.07 -10.98
C GLU A 62 -5.02 22.29 -9.80
N PHE A 63 -4.32 22.25 -8.66
CA PHE A 63 -4.81 21.66 -7.42
C PHE A 63 -5.54 22.71 -6.58
N LEU A 64 -6.88 22.64 -6.56
CA LEU A 64 -7.73 23.69 -6.00
C LEU A 64 -7.85 23.57 -4.48
N SER A 65 -8.33 22.42 -3.99
CA SER A 65 -8.73 22.23 -2.60
C SER A 65 -8.82 20.74 -2.24
N ILE A 66 -9.01 20.47 -0.95
CA ILE A 66 -9.52 19.18 -0.47
C ILE A 66 -10.87 19.34 0.21
N THR A 67 -11.69 18.30 0.17
CA THR A 67 -12.96 18.19 0.88
C THR A 67 -13.00 16.91 1.70
N ALA A 68 -13.67 16.96 2.85
CA ALA A 68 -13.84 15.82 3.74
C ALA A 68 -15.31 15.72 4.19
N GLU A 69 -15.84 14.50 4.19
CA GLU A 69 -17.22 14.20 4.60
C GLU A 69 -17.23 12.97 5.49
N LEU A 70 -18.08 12.97 6.54
CA LEU A 70 -18.33 11.78 7.35
C LEU A 70 -19.15 10.77 6.55
N ASN A 71 -18.74 9.50 6.56
CA ASN A 71 -19.48 8.44 5.90
C ASN A 71 -20.86 8.26 6.55
N LYS A 72 -21.88 7.97 5.73
CA LYS A 72 -23.30 7.94 6.17
C LYS A 72 -23.60 6.98 7.31
N ASP A 73 -22.85 5.89 7.40
CA ASP A 73 -23.05 4.83 8.40
C ASP A 73 -22.25 5.07 9.69
N VAL A 74 -21.48 6.17 9.75
CA VAL A 74 -20.68 6.52 10.93
C VAL A 74 -21.42 7.56 11.76
N LYS A 75 -21.51 7.28 13.06
CA LYS A 75 -22.05 8.18 14.07
C LYS A 75 -21.08 8.22 15.24
N TYR A 76 -20.80 9.40 15.75
CA TYR A 76 -20.03 9.58 16.97
C TYR A 76 -20.99 9.96 18.10
N TYR A 77 -20.90 9.23 19.19
CA TYR A 77 -21.79 9.40 20.32
C TYR A 77 -21.06 10.05 21.50
N ASP A 78 -21.81 10.82 22.29
CA ASP A 78 -21.35 11.43 23.53
C ASP A 78 -21.37 10.40 24.66
N ASN A 79 -20.42 9.48 24.61
CA ASN A 79 -20.26 8.40 25.59
C ASN A 79 -18.78 8.13 25.88
N ASP A 80 -17.87 9.04 25.53
CA ASP A 80 -16.42 8.84 25.58
C ASP A 80 -15.90 7.71 24.67
N SER A 81 -16.66 7.26 23.66
CA SER A 81 -16.23 6.22 22.69
C SER A 81 -15.89 6.76 21.32
N ALA A 82 -16.04 8.06 21.10
CA ALA A 82 -15.81 8.65 19.80
C ALA A 82 -14.30 8.76 19.52
N TYR A 83 -13.79 7.82 18.71
CA TYR A 83 -12.41 7.81 18.22
C TYR A 83 -12.44 7.86 16.69
N PRO A 84 -12.37 9.06 16.11
CA PRO A 84 -12.32 9.21 14.67
C PRO A 84 -11.10 8.56 14.07
N GLU A 85 -11.33 7.73 13.06
CA GLU A 85 -10.28 7.16 12.25
C GLU A 85 -10.41 7.70 10.82
N LYS A 86 -9.29 7.71 10.07
CA LYS A 86 -9.28 8.15 8.66
C LYS A 86 -10.35 7.45 7.80
N VAL A 87 -10.68 6.22 8.16
CA VAL A 87 -11.69 5.38 7.49
C VAL A 87 -13.13 5.86 7.65
N ASP A 88 -13.41 6.67 8.66
CA ASP A 88 -14.73 7.24 8.87
C ASP A 88 -15.07 8.34 7.87
N PHE A 89 -14.06 8.82 7.13
CA PHE A 89 -14.19 9.97 6.25
C PHE A 89 -13.94 9.62 4.79
N THR A 90 -14.70 10.25 3.91
CA THR A 90 -14.38 10.34 2.49
C THR A 90 -13.68 11.66 2.24
N VAL A 91 -12.38 11.60 1.92
CA VAL A 91 -11.57 12.76 1.57
C VAL A 91 -11.31 12.78 0.06
N LYS A 92 -11.49 13.95 -0.57
CA LYS A 92 -11.29 14.15 -2.01
C LYS A 92 -10.37 15.34 -2.25
N ALA A 93 -9.44 15.19 -3.20
CA ALA A 93 -8.68 16.30 -3.76
C ALA A 93 -9.37 16.79 -5.03
N ASN A 94 -9.58 18.10 -5.14
CA ASN A 94 -10.28 18.76 -6.22
C ASN A 94 -9.28 19.46 -7.13
N PHE A 95 -9.39 19.21 -8.43
CA PHE A 95 -8.49 19.71 -9.45
C PHE A 95 -9.26 20.32 -10.61
N THR A 96 -8.60 21.17 -11.37
CA THR A 96 -9.04 21.60 -12.70
C THR A 96 -8.01 21.14 -13.73
N GLU A 97 -8.42 20.37 -14.72
CA GLU A 97 -7.60 20.03 -15.89
C GLU A 97 -8.32 20.48 -17.16
N LYS A 98 -7.63 21.26 -18.01
CA LYS A 98 -8.18 21.72 -19.30
C LYS A 98 -9.54 22.40 -19.15
N GLY A 99 -9.69 23.21 -18.10
CA GLY A 99 -10.92 23.94 -17.77
C GLY A 99 -12.08 23.06 -17.30
N LYS A 100 -11.83 21.80 -16.92
CA LYS A 100 -12.83 20.90 -16.34
C LYS A 100 -12.43 20.51 -14.93
N ASP A 101 -13.38 20.70 -14.01
CA ASP A 101 -13.19 20.31 -12.62
C ASP A 101 -13.43 18.81 -12.46
N PHE A 102 -12.57 18.18 -11.67
CA PHE A 102 -12.74 16.80 -11.24
C PHE A 102 -12.22 16.60 -9.82
N SER A 103 -12.65 15.51 -9.20
CA SER A 103 -12.23 15.14 -7.85
C SER A 103 -11.62 13.75 -7.84
N LYS A 104 -10.46 13.60 -7.20
CA LYS A 104 -9.83 12.31 -6.90
C LYS A 104 -10.11 11.95 -5.45
N LYS A 105 -10.70 10.77 -5.19
CA LYS A 105 -10.80 10.24 -3.82
C LYS A 105 -9.40 9.86 -3.31
N LEU A 106 -9.05 10.31 -2.12
CA LEU A 106 -7.77 10.02 -1.47
C LEU A 106 -7.90 8.76 -0.60
N SER A 107 -6.86 7.95 -0.59
CA SER A 107 -6.67 6.84 0.35
C SER A 107 -6.17 7.37 1.71
N SER A 108 -6.37 6.59 2.77
CA SER A 108 -5.97 6.94 4.15
C SER A 108 -4.45 7.20 4.33
N LYS A 109 -3.62 6.72 3.38
CA LYS A 109 -2.17 6.94 3.36
C LYS A 109 -1.77 8.25 2.69
N GLU A 110 -2.61 8.79 1.79
CA GLU A 110 -2.27 9.97 1.01
C GLU A 110 -2.44 11.27 1.81
N TYR A 111 -3.30 11.30 2.83
CA TYR A 111 -3.59 12.51 3.61
C TYR A 111 -3.28 12.33 5.09
N SER A 112 -3.05 13.43 5.81
CA SER A 112 -2.95 13.46 7.27
C SER A 112 -4.29 13.87 7.88
N MET A 113 -4.57 13.38 9.09
CA MET A 113 -5.78 13.69 9.85
C MET A 113 -5.37 14.02 11.27
N THR A 114 -5.81 15.17 11.75
CA THR A 114 -5.59 15.61 13.13
C THR A 114 -6.93 15.70 13.82
N VAL A 115 -7.06 14.94 14.92
CA VAL A 115 -8.25 14.89 15.75
C VAL A 115 -7.94 15.62 17.06
N PRO A 116 -8.84 16.47 17.58
CA PRO A 116 -8.69 17.07 18.90
C PRO A 116 -8.53 16.02 20.01
N ASP A 117 -7.64 16.26 20.97
CA ASP A 117 -7.36 15.33 22.08
C ASP A 117 -8.60 15.03 22.95
N ASP A 118 -9.54 15.98 23.02
CA ASP A 118 -10.79 15.88 23.78
C ASP A 118 -11.99 15.46 22.92
N PHE A 119 -11.76 14.98 21.69
CA PHE A 119 -12.85 14.66 20.75
C PHE A 119 -13.85 13.66 21.32
N ALA A 120 -13.39 12.66 22.07
CA ALA A 120 -14.25 11.66 22.69
C ALA A 120 -15.29 12.26 23.64
N LYS A 121 -14.99 13.43 24.24
CA LYS A 121 -15.82 14.16 25.21
C LYS A 121 -16.66 15.25 24.58
N ASN A 122 -16.07 15.99 23.63
CA ASN A 122 -16.64 17.25 23.15
C ASN A 122 -16.93 17.26 21.64
N GLY A 123 -16.54 16.21 20.92
CA GLY A 123 -16.43 16.24 19.47
C GLY A 123 -15.39 17.27 19.04
N GLY A 124 -15.62 17.97 17.94
CA GLY A 124 -14.77 19.08 17.53
C GLY A 124 -14.48 19.12 16.06
N THR A 125 -13.47 19.91 15.70
CA THR A 125 -13.04 20.10 14.31
C THR A 125 -11.87 19.20 14.00
N ILE A 126 -12.08 18.27 13.07
CA ILE A 126 -11.03 17.41 12.53
C ILE A 126 -10.39 18.11 11.34
N VAL A 127 -9.06 18.18 11.32
CA VAL A 127 -8.29 18.81 10.26
C VAL A 127 -7.70 17.74 9.35
N PHE A 128 -7.92 17.86 8.06
CA PHE A 128 -7.33 17.00 7.03
C PHE A 128 -6.29 17.80 6.25
N SER A 129 -5.15 17.20 5.91
CA SER A 129 -4.17 17.81 5.00
C SER A 129 -3.72 16.84 3.91
N TYR A 130 -3.50 17.35 2.71
CA TYR A 130 -2.96 16.59 1.58
C TYR A 130 -1.92 17.43 0.84
N THR A 131 -0.77 16.82 0.57
CA THR A 131 0.32 17.41 -0.21
C THR A 131 0.36 16.78 -1.59
N TYR A 132 0.11 17.58 -2.61
CA TYR A 132 0.23 17.18 -4.01
C TYR A 132 1.59 17.59 -4.56
N GLN A 133 2.29 16.63 -5.18
CA GLN A 133 3.52 16.89 -5.93
C GLN A 133 3.18 17.00 -7.41
N PRO A 134 3.29 18.19 -8.03
CA PRO A 134 3.10 18.33 -9.47
C PRO A 134 4.19 17.59 -10.25
N ASP A 135 3.84 17.12 -11.44
CA ASP A 135 4.78 16.46 -12.35
C ASP A 135 5.91 17.40 -12.78
N ASP A 136 7.07 16.80 -13.06
CA ASP A 136 8.21 17.48 -13.65
C ASP A 136 7.82 18.15 -14.98
N THR A 137 8.18 19.41 -15.13
CA THR A 137 7.97 20.18 -16.36
C THR A 137 9.30 20.53 -17.01
N LYS A 138 9.25 21.01 -18.25
CA LYS A 138 10.42 21.53 -18.96
C LYS A 138 10.38 23.06 -18.96
N ASN A 139 11.48 23.70 -18.55
CA ASN A 139 11.62 25.14 -18.70
C ASN A 139 11.94 25.53 -20.16
N ASP A 140 11.99 26.84 -20.44
CA ASP A 140 12.30 27.39 -21.77
C ASP A 140 13.67 26.95 -22.35
N LYS A 141 14.53 26.36 -21.52
CA LYS A 141 15.86 25.83 -21.88
C LYS A 141 15.87 24.30 -22.05
N GLY A 142 14.73 23.63 -21.87
CA GLY A 142 14.60 22.16 -21.98
C GLY A 142 15.09 21.39 -20.75
N GLU A 143 15.41 22.07 -19.66
CA GLU A 143 15.82 21.46 -18.39
C GLU A 143 14.59 20.97 -17.63
N THR A 144 14.72 19.84 -16.94
CA THR A 144 13.66 19.32 -16.06
C THR A 144 13.57 20.20 -14.82
N VAL A 145 12.38 20.70 -14.52
CA VAL A 145 12.06 21.46 -13.32
C VAL A 145 10.98 20.72 -12.54
N THR A 146 11.30 20.35 -11.31
CA THR A 146 10.36 19.77 -10.36
C THR A 146 9.69 20.91 -9.59
N PRO A 147 8.37 21.12 -9.71
CA PRO A 147 7.67 22.14 -8.94
C PRO A 147 7.64 21.82 -7.45
N ASP A 148 7.54 22.86 -6.60
CA ASP A 148 7.38 22.65 -5.16
C ASP A 148 6.05 21.92 -4.85
N PRO A 149 6.02 21.03 -3.84
CA PRO A 149 4.79 20.39 -3.39
C PRO A 149 3.77 21.43 -2.88
N ILE A 150 2.50 21.22 -3.18
CA ILE A 150 1.38 22.08 -2.79
C ILE A 150 0.56 21.38 -1.73
N GLU A 151 0.54 21.93 -0.51
CA GLU A 151 -0.29 21.45 0.59
C GLU A 151 -1.63 22.20 0.65
N LYS A 152 -2.71 21.46 0.90
CA LYS A 152 -4.05 22.02 1.17
C LYS A 152 -4.67 21.33 2.37
N THR A 153 -5.38 22.11 3.18
CA THR A 153 -6.12 21.63 4.34
C THR A 153 -7.62 21.83 4.19
N THR A 154 -8.41 21.05 4.93
CA THR A 154 -9.84 21.28 5.13
C THR A 154 -10.25 20.85 6.53
N GLU A 155 -11.36 21.40 6.99
CA GLU A 155 -11.87 21.21 8.34
C GLU A 155 -13.27 20.60 8.29
N LEU A 156 -13.50 19.59 9.13
CA LEU A 156 -14.82 18.99 9.32
C LEU A 156 -15.20 19.06 10.79
N LYS A 157 -16.23 19.87 11.08
CA LYS A 157 -16.79 19.95 12.42
C LYS A 157 -17.77 18.80 12.65
N ILE A 158 -17.49 18.01 13.68
CA ILE A 158 -18.35 16.93 14.14
C ILE A 158 -18.92 17.27 15.50
N THR A 159 -20.23 17.03 15.65
CA THR A 159 -20.93 17.12 16.94
C THR A 159 -21.27 15.71 17.40
N LEU A 160 -21.02 15.41 18.67
CA LEU A 160 -21.39 14.13 19.25
C LEU A 160 -22.90 14.04 19.44
N ILE A 161 -23.43 12.83 19.27
CA ILE A 161 -24.85 12.53 19.41
C ILE A 161 -25.08 11.93 20.79
N GLU A 162 -26.08 12.41 21.53
CA GLU A 162 -26.44 11.81 22.81
C GLU A 162 -26.82 10.32 22.59
N PRO A 163 -26.15 9.37 23.27
CA PRO A 163 -26.44 7.95 23.12
C PRO A 163 -27.82 7.64 23.70
N ASP A 164 -28.63 6.88 22.98
CA ASP A 164 -29.83 6.25 23.55
C ASP A 164 -29.48 4.90 24.21
N GLU A 165 -30.48 4.23 24.79
CA GLU A 165 -30.31 2.95 25.48
C GLU A 165 -29.88 1.78 24.56
N THR A 166 -29.97 1.95 23.24
CA THR A 166 -29.55 0.96 22.24
C THR A 166 -28.09 1.10 21.85
N VAL A 167 -27.46 2.23 22.19
CA VAL A 167 -26.06 2.52 21.86
C VAL A 167 -25.15 1.96 22.96
N PHE A 168 -24.30 1.01 22.58
CA PHE A 168 -23.30 0.42 23.46
C PHE A 168 -21.91 0.96 23.12
N LYS A 169 -21.17 1.35 24.15
CA LYS A 169 -19.75 1.67 24.08
C LYS A 169 -18.92 0.44 24.42
N ILE A 170 -17.92 0.13 23.62
CA ILE A 170 -16.92 -0.88 24.01
C ILE A 170 -16.05 -0.30 25.14
N ILE A 171 -16.09 -0.96 26.30
CA ILE A 171 -15.33 -0.55 27.50
C ILE A 171 -14.04 -1.35 27.62
N LYS A 172 -14.12 -2.66 27.33
CA LYS A 172 -12.96 -3.55 27.18
C LYS A 172 -13.07 -4.22 25.83
N GLU A 173 -12.11 -3.99 24.94
CA GLU A 173 -12.05 -4.72 23.68
C GLU A 173 -11.71 -6.19 23.93
N PRO A 174 -12.36 -7.14 23.22
CA PRO A 174 -11.94 -8.52 23.22
C PRO A 174 -10.57 -8.67 22.52
N THR A 175 -9.77 -9.62 23.00
CA THR A 175 -8.55 -10.07 22.32
C THR A 175 -8.79 -11.47 21.75
N PHE A 176 -7.79 -12.08 21.10
CA PHE A 176 -7.88 -13.47 20.65
C PHE A 176 -7.95 -14.48 21.80
N THR A 177 -7.62 -14.08 23.03
CA THR A 177 -7.56 -14.96 24.21
C THR A 177 -8.46 -14.51 25.35
N GLU A 178 -8.87 -13.24 25.38
CA GLU A 178 -9.67 -12.67 26.45
C GLU A 178 -10.98 -12.05 25.94
N ALA A 179 -12.04 -12.27 26.70
CA ALA A 179 -13.31 -11.58 26.47
C ALA A 179 -13.23 -10.08 26.82
N GLY A 180 -14.02 -9.31 26.10
CA GLY A 180 -14.32 -7.91 26.33
C GLY A 180 -15.76 -7.69 26.78
N TYR A 181 -16.16 -6.43 26.86
CA TYR A 181 -17.56 -6.06 27.06
C TYR A 181 -17.82 -4.63 26.59
N ALA A 182 -19.09 -4.39 26.28
CA ALA A 182 -19.63 -3.08 25.99
C ALA A 182 -20.72 -2.71 27.00
N GLU A 183 -20.93 -1.42 27.21
CA GLU A 183 -21.90 -0.88 28.18
C GLU A 183 -22.66 0.29 27.55
N ASN A 184 -23.96 0.40 27.83
CA ASN A 184 -24.77 1.56 27.40
C ASN A 184 -24.86 2.63 28.51
N ASN A 185 -25.53 3.74 28.22
CA ASN A 185 -25.71 4.86 29.16
C ASN A 185 -26.56 4.51 30.42
N LYS A 186 -27.19 3.32 30.48
CA LYS A 186 -27.92 2.79 31.64
C LYS A 186 -27.12 1.76 32.44
N GLY A 187 -25.88 1.48 32.06
CA GLY A 187 -25.04 0.47 32.69
C GLY A 187 -25.37 -0.96 32.31
N VAL A 188 -26.21 -1.17 31.28
CA VAL A 188 -26.47 -2.51 30.74
C VAL A 188 -25.23 -2.99 30.02
N LYS A 189 -24.74 -4.19 30.38
CA LYS A 189 -23.55 -4.79 29.80
C LYS A 189 -23.90 -5.80 28.71
N LYS A 190 -23.15 -5.74 27.61
CA LYS A 190 -23.09 -6.79 26.59
C LYS A 190 -21.70 -7.40 26.62
N ASN A 191 -21.65 -8.72 26.83
CA ASN A 191 -20.40 -9.45 26.77
C ASN A 191 -19.94 -9.56 25.31
N LEU A 192 -18.64 -9.42 25.10
CA LEU A 192 -17.99 -9.64 23.82
C LEU A 192 -17.04 -10.83 24.01
N PRO A 193 -17.34 -12.02 23.48
CA PRO A 193 -16.46 -13.18 23.56
C PRO A 193 -15.07 -12.87 23.00
N ALA A 194 -14.06 -13.67 23.35
CA ALA A 194 -12.74 -13.57 22.70
C ALA A 194 -12.90 -13.70 21.17
N LEU A 195 -12.08 -12.98 20.40
CA LEU A 195 -12.20 -12.88 18.96
C LEU A 195 -12.13 -14.27 18.31
N ASN A 196 -13.17 -14.63 17.55
CA ASN A 196 -13.30 -15.91 16.88
C ASN A 196 -14.23 -15.82 15.66
N LEU A 197 -14.19 -16.82 14.78
CA LEU A 197 -14.97 -16.84 13.54
C LEU A 197 -16.46 -17.22 13.71
N ASN A 198 -16.90 -17.62 14.90
CA ASN A 198 -18.30 -17.99 15.15
C ASN A 198 -19.12 -16.78 15.62
N ASP A 199 -18.54 -15.94 16.47
CA ASP A 199 -19.22 -14.78 17.07
C ASP A 199 -18.96 -13.48 16.30
N TYR A 200 -17.98 -13.48 15.37
CA TYR A 200 -17.57 -12.28 14.64
C TYR A 200 -17.32 -12.54 13.15
N THR A 201 -17.66 -11.53 12.34
CA THR A 201 -17.20 -11.39 10.95
C THR A 201 -15.97 -10.49 10.86
N PHE A 202 -15.02 -10.88 10.01
CA PHE A 202 -13.78 -10.15 9.75
C PHE A 202 -13.74 -9.73 8.29
N GLU A 203 -13.75 -8.42 8.03
CA GLU A 203 -13.71 -7.85 6.69
C GLU A 203 -12.44 -7.00 6.53
N THR A 204 -11.53 -7.44 5.65
CA THR A 204 -10.33 -6.67 5.31
C THR A 204 -10.69 -5.51 4.38
N VAL A 205 -10.49 -4.28 4.86
CA VAL A 205 -10.71 -3.06 4.09
C VAL A 205 -9.37 -2.58 3.54
N VAL A 206 -9.05 -3.03 2.31
CA VAL A 206 -7.73 -2.83 1.68
C VAL A 206 -7.36 -1.35 1.51
N SER A 207 -8.33 -0.48 1.21
CA SER A 207 -8.10 0.95 1.00
C SER A 207 -7.58 1.68 2.25
N SER A 208 -7.71 1.04 3.41
CA SER A 208 -7.32 1.59 4.71
C SER A 208 -6.41 0.72 5.55
N GLN A 209 -5.97 -0.44 5.04
CA GLN A 209 -5.14 -1.38 5.80
C GLN A 209 -5.69 -1.66 7.20
N MET A 210 -6.97 -2.02 7.28
CA MET A 210 -7.59 -2.43 8.53
C MET A 210 -8.49 -3.63 8.32
N VAL A 211 -8.81 -4.31 9.42
CA VAL A 211 -9.85 -5.32 9.50
C VAL A 211 -11.00 -4.75 10.31
N ARG A 212 -12.18 -4.76 9.72
CA ARG A 212 -13.45 -4.47 10.39
C ARG A 212 -13.96 -5.76 11.01
N ILE A 213 -14.10 -5.76 12.32
CA ILE A 213 -14.55 -6.90 13.10
C ILE A 213 -15.96 -6.58 13.60
N THR A 214 -16.96 -7.33 13.18
CA THR A 214 -18.35 -7.10 13.58
C THR A 214 -18.83 -8.24 14.45
N HIS A 215 -19.25 -7.94 15.69
CA HIS A 215 -19.89 -8.93 16.56
C HIS A 215 -21.29 -9.22 16.05
N GLU A 216 -21.56 -10.47 15.68
CA GLU A 216 -22.79 -10.88 14.98
C GLU A 216 -24.04 -10.56 15.81
N ASP A 217 -24.03 -10.90 17.10
CA ASP A 217 -25.20 -10.74 17.97
C ASP A 217 -25.57 -9.28 18.25
N SER A 218 -24.56 -8.41 18.38
CA SER A 218 -24.80 -7.02 18.80
C SER A 218 -24.62 -5.99 17.70
N GLY A 219 -24.07 -6.37 16.55
CA GLY A 219 -23.68 -5.45 15.47
C GLY A 219 -22.57 -4.46 15.86
N LEU A 220 -21.86 -4.71 16.97
CA LEU A 220 -20.80 -3.81 17.43
C LEU A 220 -19.57 -4.00 16.57
N VAL A 221 -18.97 -2.88 16.16
CA VAL A 221 -17.82 -2.88 15.26
C VAL A 221 -16.57 -2.50 16.02
N ILE A 222 -15.54 -3.35 15.91
CA ILE A 222 -14.16 -3.07 16.31
C ILE A 222 -13.33 -2.89 15.04
N ARG A 223 -12.40 -1.95 15.05
CA ARG A 223 -11.50 -1.71 13.92
C ARG A 223 -10.08 -1.95 14.38
N LYS A 224 -9.33 -2.75 13.60
CA LYS A 224 -7.95 -3.09 13.91
C LYS A 224 -7.08 -2.79 12.71
N ALA A 225 -6.01 -2.02 12.92
CA ALA A 225 -5.03 -1.73 11.89
C ALA A 225 -4.23 -2.99 11.52
N ILE A 226 -3.94 -3.13 10.23
CA ILE A 226 -2.96 -4.08 9.72
C ILE A 226 -1.60 -3.43 9.87
N THR A 227 -0.80 -3.93 10.82
CA THR A 227 0.50 -3.36 11.19
C THR A 227 1.66 -4.17 10.64
N ASP A 228 1.45 -5.45 10.36
CA ASP A 228 2.48 -6.35 9.84
C ASP A 228 1.83 -7.43 8.97
N GLU A 229 2.57 -7.91 7.98
CA GLU A 229 2.12 -8.88 6.97
C GLU A 229 3.28 -9.79 6.57
N ILE A 230 3.00 -11.09 6.45
CA ILE A 230 3.94 -12.09 5.93
C ILE A 230 3.28 -12.96 4.86
N ALA A 231 4.11 -13.61 4.05
CA ALA A 231 3.67 -14.70 3.21
C ALA A 231 4.34 -16.02 3.61
N VAL A 232 3.56 -17.08 3.73
CA VAL A 232 4.04 -18.44 4.01
C VAL A 232 3.70 -19.33 2.83
N TYR A 233 4.70 -20.08 2.35
CA TYR A 233 4.55 -21.02 1.26
C TYR A 233 4.47 -22.42 1.83
N ASN A 234 3.45 -23.19 1.46
CA ASN A 234 3.41 -24.61 1.78
C ASN A 234 4.37 -25.41 0.87
N THR A 235 4.52 -26.69 1.16
CA THR A 235 5.37 -27.63 0.40
C THR A 235 4.98 -27.70 -1.09
N ASP A 236 3.71 -27.49 -1.42
CA ASP A 236 3.18 -27.47 -2.79
C ASP A 236 3.39 -26.15 -3.54
N LYS A 237 4.15 -25.19 -2.96
CA LYS A 237 4.40 -23.85 -3.51
C LYS A 237 3.19 -22.93 -3.55
N LYS A 238 2.09 -23.28 -2.86
CA LYS A 238 0.96 -22.38 -2.69
C LYS A 238 1.31 -21.34 -1.63
N THR A 239 1.07 -20.08 -1.95
CA THR A 239 1.31 -18.93 -1.08
C THR A 239 0.05 -18.63 -0.27
N PHE A 240 0.25 -18.34 1.01
CA PHE A 240 -0.77 -17.83 1.92
C PHE A 240 -0.27 -16.53 2.53
N PHE A 241 -1.11 -15.51 2.53
CA PHE A 241 -0.80 -14.19 3.07
C PHE A 241 -1.49 -14.04 4.42
N TYR A 242 -0.73 -13.60 5.41
CA TYR A 242 -1.21 -13.42 6.77
C TYR A 242 -0.85 -12.02 7.25
N ASN A 243 -1.75 -11.36 7.97
CA ASN A 243 -1.50 -10.15 8.72
C ASN A 243 -1.59 -10.41 10.23
N ASN A 244 -1.33 -9.39 11.03
CA ASN A 244 -1.39 -9.43 12.50
C ASN A 244 -2.76 -9.81 13.09
N ILE A 245 -3.81 -9.96 12.28
CA ILE A 245 -5.17 -10.26 12.71
C ILE A 245 -5.63 -11.62 12.18
N ASP A 246 -5.60 -11.84 10.87
CA ASP A 246 -6.12 -13.08 10.27
C ASP A 246 -5.23 -14.32 10.52
N CYS A 247 -3.96 -14.12 10.87
CA CYS A 247 -3.05 -15.22 11.19
C CYS A 247 -3.59 -16.09 12.33
N HIS A 248 -4.30 -15.51 13.31
CA HIS A 248 -4.88 -16.23 14.45
C HIS A 248 -5.95 -17.25 14.05
N PHE A 249 -6.47 -17.18 12.82
CA PHE A 249 -7.46 -18.09 12.27
C PHE A 249 -6.92 -18.98 11.16
N ALA A 250 -5.60 -18.93 10.91
CA ALA A 250 -4.99 -19.68 9.82
C ALA A 250 -5.22 -21.20 9.97
N SER A 251 -5.74 -21.80 8.90
CA SER A 251 -5.96 -23.24 8.81
C SER A 251 -5.51 -23.84 7.48
N ASP A 252 -4.91 -23.04 6.60
CA ASP A 252 -4.63 -23.45 5.22
C ASP A 252 -3.39 -24.34 5.07
N ILE A 253 -2.49 -24.31 6.06
CA ILE A 253 -1.30 -25.16 6.11
C ILE A 253 -1.51 -26.17 7.23
N GLU A 254 -1.44 -27.46 6.89
CA GLU A 254 -1.61 -28.56 7.82
C GLU A 254 -0.62 -28.44 9.00
N ASN A 255 -1.13 -28.60 10.22
CA ASN A 255 -0.39 -28.48 11.48
C ASN A 255 0.26 -27.13 11.77
N LEU A 256 0.13 -26.12 10.90
CA LEU A 256 0.63 -24.77 11.20
C LEU A 256 -0.23 -24.11 12.26
N LYS A 257 0.40 -23.74 13.37
CA LYS A 257 -0.10 -22.75 14.32
C LYS A 257 0.63 -21.43 14.03
N ILE A 258 -0.11 -20.35 13.91
CA ILE A 258 0.47 -19.01 13.77
C ILE A 258 -0.37 -18.02 14.58
N SER A 259 0.31 -17.09 15.24
CA SER A 259 -0.28 -15.96 15.96
C SER A 259 0.59 -14.72 15.76
N PHE A 260 0.05 -13.57 16.14
CA PHE A 260 0.79 -12.31 16.23
C PHE A 260 0.69 -11.77 17.65
N GLU A 261 1.83 -11.69 18.33
CA GLU A 261 1.97 -11.36 19.75
C GLU A 261 3.13 -10.37 19.88
N ASP A 262 3.00 -9.32 20.70
CA ASP A 262 4.10 -8.37 20.98
C ASP A 262 4.89 -7.85 19.75
N GLY A 263 4.21 -7.65 18.62
CA GLY A 263 4.82 -7.15 17.38
C GLY A 263 5.58 -8.20 16.57
N MET A 264 5.40 -9.50 16.84
CA MET A 264 6.04 -10.60 16.12
C MET A 264 5.06 -11.66 15.67
N PHE A 265 5.35 -12.29 14.51
CA PHE A 265 4.68 -13.50 14.10
C PHE A 265 5.28 -14.71 14.83
N VAL A 266 4.45 -15.44 15.55
CA VAL A 266 4.84 -16.65 16.28
C VAL A 266 4.32 -17.87 15.53
N LEU A 267 5.21 -18.60 14.88
CA LEU A 267 4.90 -19.83 14.17
C LEU A 267 5.15 -21.05 15.07
N GLY A 268 4.41 -22.12 14.84
CA GLY A 268 4.62 -23.38 15.54
C GLY A 268 3.83 -24.52 14.94
N ALA A 269 4.00 -25.71 15.51
CA ALA A 269 3.19 -26.87 15.19
C ALA A 269 2.02 -27.02 16.16
N LYS A 270 0.85 -27.39 15.65
CA LYS A 270 -0.31 -27.77 16.48
C LYS A 270 0.04 -28.98 17.35
N ASP A 271 -0.46 -28.99 18.59
CA ASP A 271 -0.35 -30.09 19.54
C ASP A 271 1.08 -30.61 19.78
N GLY A 272 2.09 -29.74 19.67
CA GLY A 272 3.49 -30.09 19.90
C GLY A 272 4.08 -31.03 18.85
N THR A 273 3.46 -31.14 17.68
CA THR A 273 3.90 -32.00 16.58
C THR A 273 4.98 -31.33 15.72
N SER A 274 4.96 -31.55 14.41
CA SER A 274 5.81 -30.89 13.43
C SER A 274 4.99 -30.28 12.31
N VAL A 275 5.42 -29.11 11.82
CA VAL A 275 4.89 -28.49 10.60
C VAL A 275 6.00 -28.35 9.56
N ASN A 276 5.66 -28.59 8.30
CA ASN A 276 6.55 -28.39 7.16
C ASN A 276 6.06 -27.20 6.34
N ILE A 277 6.91 -26.18 6.20
CA ILE A 277 6.68 -25.06 5.31
C ILE A 277 7.85 -24.95 4.34
N ARG A 278 7.54 -24.51 3.12
CA ARG A 278 8.56 -24.34 2.11
C ARG A 278 9.39 -23.09 2.38
N LYS A 279 8.73 -21.96 2.58
CA LYS A 279 9.37 -20.64 2.64
C LYS A 279 8.55 -19.67 3.48
N ILE A 280 9.23 -18.72 4.10
CA ILE A 280 8.64 -17.51 4.68
C ILE A 280 9.15 -16.29 3.88
N SER A 281 8.28 -15.34 3.57
CA SER A 281 8.65 -14.00 3.09
C SER A 281 8.22 -12.99 4.15
N ALA A 282 9.18 -12.46 4.89
CA ALA A 282 8.96 -11.65 6.09
C ALA A 282 10.12 -10.66 6.34
N GLU A 283 10.67 -10.06 5.29
CA GLU A 283 11.91 -9.26 5.33
C GLU A 283 11.91 -8.12 6.35
N LYS A 284 10.72 -7.60 6.68
CA LYS A 284 10.52 -6.47 7.60
C LYS A 284 9.90 -6.87 8.94
N SER A 285 9.66 -8.16 9.15
CA SER A 285 8.92 -8.66 10.31
C SER A 285 9.85 -9.42 11.26
N ILE A 286 9.38 -9.58 12.49
CA ILE A 286 9.99 -10.45 13.48
C ILE A 286 9.27 -11.79 13.45
N VAL A 287 10.03 -12.88 13.39
CA VAL A 287 9.49 -14.24 13.34
C VAL A 287 10.05 -15.06 14.51
N ALA A 288 9.16 -15.66 15.29
CA ALA A 288 9.48 -16.55 16.39
C ALA A 288 8.96 -17.97 16.15
N ILE A 289 9.68 -18.97 16.63
CA ILE A 289 9.22 -20.36 16.69
C ILE A 289 8.76 -20.67 18.12
N GLY A 290 7.45 -20.64 18.32
CA GLY A 290 6.81 -20.65 19.64
C GLY A 290 6.30 -22.01 20.13
N SER A 291 6.15 -23.01 19.26
CA SER A 291 5.74 -24.36 19.70
C SER A 291 6.11 -25.48 18.72
N GLY A 292 6.40 -26.67 19.25
CA GLY A 292 6.68 -27.87 18.46
C GLY A 292 7.92 -27.76 17.57
N VAL A 293 7.88 -28.48 16.45
CA VAL A 293 8.96 -28.52 15.46
C VAL A 293 8.52 -27.81 14.17
N VAL A 294 9.27 -26.80 13.72
CA VAL A 294 9.01 -26.09 12.46
C VAL A 294 10.14 -26.38 11.47
N ASN A 295 9.80 -27.02 10.34
CA ASN A 295 10.73 -27.32 9.26
C ASN A 295 10.53 -26.32 8.10
N ILE A 296 11.60 -25.65 7.68
CA ILE A 296 11.61 -24.63 6.63
C ILE A 296 12.59 -25.04 5.53
N GLU A 297 12.09 -25.30 4.32
CA GLU A 297 12.90 -25.87 3.24
C GLU A 297 13.83 -24.87 2.55
N GLU A 298 13.33 -23.67 2.27
CA GLU A 298 14.00 -22.63 1.51
C GLU A 298 14.46 -21.48 2.39
N GLY A 299 15.42 -20.72 1.86
CA GLY A 299 16.00 -19.58 2.57
C GLY A 299 15.02 -18.41 2.65
N PHE A 300 15.18 -17.64 3.71
CA PHE A 300 14.36 -16.46 3.97
C PHE A 300 15.16 -15.38 4.70
N SER A 301 14.59 -14.18 4.69
CA SER A 301 15.14 -13.00 5.35
C SER A 301 14.10 -12.44 6.31
N VAL A 302 14.53 -12.05 7.51
CA VAL A 302 13.70 -11.43 8.56
C VAL A 302 14.51 -10.37 9.30
N VAL A 303 13.83 -9.45 10.00
CA VAL A 303 14.50 -8.50 10.88
C VAL A 303 15.11 -9.25 12.06
N LYS A 304 14.29 -10.02 12.77
CA LYS A 304 14.72 -10.85 13.89
C LYS A 304 14.12 -12.24 13.83
N PHE A 305 14.96 -13.25 14.04
CA PHE A 305 14.53 -14.64 14.14
C PHE A 305 14.68 -15.15 15.57
N ILE A 306 13.62 -15.71 16.15
CA ILE A 306 13.61 -16.20 17.53
C ILE A 306 13.26 -17.69 17.56
N VAL A 307 14.00 -18.48 18.32
CA VAL A 307 13.67 -19.87 18.64
C VAL A 307 13.43 -19.96 20.15
N ASN A 308 12.16 -20.09 20.53
CA ASN A 308 11.77 -20.08 21.93
C ASN A 308 12.20 -21.37 22.65
N LYS A 309 12.26 -21.30 23.98
CA LYS A 309 12.52 -22.45 24.84
C LYS A 309 11.57 -23.61 24.57
N GLY A 310 12.11 -24.82 24.45
CA GLY A 310 11.33 -26.05 24.25
C GLY A 310 10.84 -26.26 22.83
N THR A 311 11.28 -25.44 21.86
CA THR A 311 10.91 -25.57 20.45
C THR A 311 12.10 -25.97 19.58
N THR A 312 11.82 -26.43 18.37
CA THR A 312 12.86 -26.77 17.39
C THR A 312 12.57 -26.13 16.03
N ALA A 313 13.56 -25.42 15.50
CA ALA A 313 13.56 -24.88 14.15
C ALA A 313 14.55 -25.66 13.29
N ASN A 314 14.08 -26.24 12.18
CA ASN A 314 14.93 -26.95 11.21
C ASN A 314 14.92 -26.17 9.90
N LEU A 315 16.05 -25.59 9.52
CA LEU A 315 16.20 -24.80 8.29
C LEU A 315 17.06 -25.57 7.29
N ASN A 316 16.57 -25.78 6.07
CA ASN A 316 17.28 -26.54 5.03
C ASN A 316 17.99 -25.63 3.99
N SER A 317 18.21 -24.38 4.37
CA SER A 317 18.79 -23.33 3.54
C SER A 317 19.37 -22.19 4.38
N THR A 318 19.99 -21.21 3.71
CA THR A 318 20.51 -19.98 4.30
C THR A 318 19.41 -19.11 4.89
N ILE A 319 19.70 -18.48 6.04
CA ILE A 319 18.87 -17.45 6.65
C ILE A 319 19.65 -16.12 6.70
N SER A 320 18.97 -15.03 6.34
CA SER A 320 19.49 -13.67 6.53
C SER A 320 18.71 -12.98 7.64
N VAL A 321 19.41 -12.39 8.61
CA VAL A 321 18.81 -11.76 9.79
C VAL A 321 19.54 -10.47 10.13
N THR A 322 18.86 -9.52 10.78
CA THR A 322 19.57 -8.50 11.55
C THR A 322 19.90 -9.05 12.92
N ASP A 323 18.89 -9.54 13.63
CA ASP A 323 19.05 -10.15 14.95
C ASP A 323 18.60 -11.60 14.98
N MET A 324 19.19 -12.38 15.88
CA MET A 324 18.72 -13.75 16.15
C MET A 324 18.77 -14.03 17.64
N LEU A 325 17.77 -14.73 18.16
CA LEU A 325 17.77 -15.25 19.52
C LEU A 325 17.42 -16.73 19.49
N VAL A 326 18.32 -17.57 19.97
CA VAL A 326 18.02 -18.96 20.31
C VAL A 326 18.04 -19.05 21.83
N GLU A 327 16.86 -19.12 22.43
CA GLU A 327 16.71 -19.14 23.89
C GLU A 327 17.34 -20.39 24.51
N GLU A 328 17.68 -20.31 25.80
CA GLU A 328 18.09 -21.49 26.56
C GLU A 328 17.00 -22.58 26.50
N GLY A 329 17.38 -23.77 26.04
CA GLY A 329 16.46 -24.89 25.80
C GLY A 329 15.72 -24.86 24.45
N GLY A 330 15.95 -23.84 23.61
CA GLY A 330 15.56 -23.84 22.20
C GLY A 330 16.59 -24.59 21.33
N THR A 331 16.14 -25.17 20.21
CA THR A 331 17.02 -25.88 19.26
C THR A 331 16.89 -25.33 17.84
N LEU A 332 18.00 -24.90 17.26
CA LEU A 332 18.11 -24.46 15.88
C LEU A 332 19.04 -25.40 15.10
N ASN A 333 18.49 -26.11 14.13
CA ASN A 333 19.26 -26.94 13.20
C ASN A 333 19.23 -26.29 11.81
N ILE A 334 20.39 -26.06 11.21
CA ILE A 334 20.50 -25.49 9.87
C ILE A 334 21.38 -26.37 9.00
N THR A 335 20.87 -26.74 7.83
CA THR A 335 21.62 -27.46 6.80
C THR A 335 21.54 -26.70 5.48
N ALA A 336 22.61 -26.05 5.04
CA ALA A 336 22.57 -25.12 3.91
C ALA A 336 23.70 -25.33 2.90
N ASN A 337 23.51 -24.79 1.69
CA ASN A 337 24.56 -24.65 0.68
C ASN A 337 25.20 -23.27 0.84
N GLY A 338 26.53 -23.19 1.00
CA GLY A 338 27.22 -21.90 1.10
C GLY A 338 27.07 -21.22 2.47
N ASP A 339 27.26 -19.90 2.49
CA ASP A 339 27.17 -19.11 3.72
C ASP A 339 25.76 -19.17 4.33
N THR A 340 25.67 -19.46 5.62
CA THR A 340 24.46 -20.06 6.19
C THR A 340 23.64 -19.13 7.08
N ILE A 341 24.21 -18.57 8.14
CA ILE A 341 23.59 -17.48 8.89
C ILE A 341 24.28 -16.19 8.44
N ARG A 342 23.53 -15.30 7.79
CA ARG A 342 24.03 -14.00 7.34
C ARG A 342 23.46 -12.90 8.22
N VAL A 343 24.31 -12.34 9.07
CA VAL A 343 23.93 -11.31 10.04
C VAL A 343 24.22 -9.94 9.46
N ALA A 344 23.17 -9.16 9.21
CA ALA A 344 23.25 -7.82 8.65
C ALA A 344 24.10 -6.88 9.52
N ASP A 345 24.41 -5.72 8.95
CA ASP A 345 25.20 -4.68 9.58
C ASP A 345 24.69 -4.35 10.99
N ASP A 346 25.61 -4.28 11.93
CA ASP A 346 25.36 -3.94 13.35
C ASP A 346 24.43 -4.92 14.09
N GLY A 347 24.06 -6.04 13.46
CA GLY A 347 23.16 -7.05 14.01
C GLY A 347 23.73 -7.86 15.16
N VAL A 348 22.86 -8.37 16.05
CA VAL A 348 23.27 -9.18 17.20
C VAL A 348 22.59 -10.54 17.16
N ILE A 349 23.40 -11.59 17.20
CA ILE A 349 22.89 -12.95 17.40
C ILE A 349 23.22 -13.45 18.81
N GLU A 350 22.20 -13.96 19.49
CA GLU A 350 22.23 -14.44 20.86
C GLU A 350 21.93 -15.94 20.85
N LEU A 351 22.97 -16.76 21.01
CA LEU A 351 22.90 -18.21 20.79
C LEU A 351 22.96 -18.96 22.14
N TYR A 352 21.95 -18.77 22.99
CA TYR A 352 21.92 -19.35 24.34
C TYR A 352 21.47 -20.82 24.39
N GLY A 353 20.78 -21.29 23.34
CA GLY A 353 20.32 -22.69 23.22
C GLY A 353 21.27 -23.62 22.46
N THR A 354 20.67 -24.63 21.83
CA THR A 354 21.39 -25.59 20.97
C THR A 354 21.33 -25.15 19.52
N VAL A 355 22.48 -24.97 18.89
CA VAL A 355 22.60 -24.53 17.49
C VAL A 355 23.50 -25.47 16.71
N ASN A 356 22.94 -26.19 15.74
CA ASN A 356 23.68 -27.12 14.89
C ASN A 356 23.67 -26.61 13.45
N ILE A 357 24.85 -26.36 12.88
CA ILE A 357 24.99 -25.82 11.53
C ILE A 357 25.83 -26.80 10.70
N THR A 358 25.25 -27.31 9.61
CA THR A 358 25.89 -28.32 8.74
C THR A 358 25.92 -27.84 7.29
N SER A 359 27.12 -27.88 6.68
CA SER A 359 27.27 -27.52 5.27
C SER A 359 26.93 -28.70 4.38
N LYS A 360 26.16 -28.44 3.31
CA LYS A 360 25.94 -29.39 2.22
C LYS A 360 27.12 -29.46 1.24
N THR A 361 27.97 -28.41 1.17
CA THR A 361 29.00 -28.25 0.12
C THR A 361 30.44 -28.45 0.58
N LYS A 362 30.65 -28.87 1.84
CA LYS A 362 31.92 -29.27 2.47
C LYS A 362 33.13 -28.35 2.22
N GLY A 363 33.47 -27.52 3.21
CA GLY A 363 34.76 -26.82 3.29
C GLY A 363 34.93 -25.66 2.31
N LYS A 364 33.84 -24.98 1.91
CA LYS A 364 33.86 -23.87 0.93
C LYS A 364 33.00 -22.66 1.35
N ALA A 365 32.68 -22.55 2.63
CA ALA A 365 31.69 -21.61 3.12
C ALA A 365 31.92 -21.27 4.60
N THR A 366 31.24 -20.23 5.05
CA THR A 366 31.21 -19.78 6.45
C THR A 366 29.86 -20.09 7.09
N ALA A 367 29.86 -20.72 8.27
CA ALA A 367 28.60 -21.06 8.95
C ALA A 367 27.86 -19.81 9.45
N VAL A 368 28.58 -18.88 10.08
CA VAL A 368 28.04 -17.59 10.53
C VAL A 368 28.85 -16.44 9.96
N CYS A 369 28.22 -15.64 9.11
CA CYS A 369 28.78 -14.43 8.53
C CYS A 369 28.29 -13.20 9.31
N LEU A 370 29.23 -12.51 9.97
CA LEU A 370 29.01 -11.27 10.70
C LEU A 370 29.44 -10.09 9.83
N TYR A 371 28.49 -9.30 9.31
CA TYR A 371 28.82 -8.09 8.55
C TYR A 371 29.02 -6.86 9.48
N ASN A 372 30.04 -6.06 9.18
CA ASN A 372 30.36 -4.79 9.85
C ASN A 372 30.46 -4.90 11.39
N ASN A 373 29.67 -4.15 12.18
CA ASN A 373 29.77 -4.21 13.65
C ASN A 373 28.92 -5.31 14.30
N SER A 374 28.42 -6.27 13.52
CA SER A 374 27.64 -7.37 14.09
C SER A 374 28.43 -8.23 15.07
N SER A 375 27.70 -8.87 15.99
CA SER A 375 28.29 -9.61 17.12
C SER A 375 27.51 -10.86 17.48
N ILE A 376 28.20 -11.77 18.19
CA ILE A 376 27.64 -13.00 18.73
C ILE A 376 27.73 -12.93 20.25
N LYS A 377 26.62 -13.24 20.92
CA LYS A 377 26.57 -13.46 22.37
C LYS A 377 26.28 -14.93 22.65
N VAL A 378 27.01 -15.47 23.62
CA VAL A 378 26.89 -16.85 24.10
C VAL A 378 26.90 -16.85 25.63
N SER A 379 26.36 -17.90 26.23
CA SER A 379 26.37 -18.14 27.68
C SER A 379 27.01 -19.50 28.01
N SER A 380 27.06 -19.86 29.29
CA SER A 380 27.48 -21.19 29.76
C SER A 380 26.63 -22.34 29.18
N ASP A 381 25.40 -22.04 28.80
CA ASP A 381 24.40 -23.01 28.38
C ASP A 381 24.35 -23.18 26.86
N SER A 382 25.01 -22.29 26.12
CA SER A 382 25.19 -22.39 24.67
C SER A 382 25.80 -23.74 24.26
N ARG A 383 25.19 -24.40 23.27
CA ARG A 383 25.70 -25.61 22.63
C ARG A 383 25.72 -25.42 21.12
N ILE A 384 26.86 -24.95 20.60
CA ILE A 384 27.01 -24.62 19.17
C ILE A 384 27.90 -25.66 18.50
N THR A 385 27.37 -26.35 17.50
CA THR A 385 28.09 -27.33 16.69
C THR A 385 28.12 -26.88 15.25
N VAL A 386 29.31 -26.78 14.66
CA VAL A 386 29.50 -26.46 13.24
C VAL A 386 30.21 -27.61 12.54
N THR A 387 29.64 -28.11 11.44
CA THR A 387 30.13 -29.28 10.71
C THR A 387 30.33 -28.96 9.23
N ASP A 388 31.47 -29.38 8.68
CA ASP A 388 31.79 -29.32 7.24
C ASP A 388 31.88 -27.89 6.64
N TYR A 389 32.21 -26.86 7.44
CA TYR A 389 32.52 -25.51 6.94
C TYR A 389 34.02 -25.24 6.86
N GLU A 390 34.41 -24.28 6.01
CA GLU A 390 35.78 -23.76 6.00
C GLU A 390 36.01 -22.87 7.23
N TYR A 391 35.04 -22.00 7.52
CA TYR A 391 35.05 -21.12 8.69
C TYR A 391 33.77 -21.34 9.50
N ALA A 392 33.90 -21.55 10.82
CA ALA A 392 32.74 -21.58 11.71
C ALA A 392 32.12 -20.20 11.87
N PHE A 393 32.96 -19.18 12.05
CA PHE A 393 32.56 -17.79 12.19
C PHE A 393 33.48 -16.92 11.34
N GLY A 394 32.91 -16.03 10.55
CA GLY A 394 33.64 -15.07 9.74
C GLY A 394 33.10 -13.67 9.98
N LYS A 395 33.99 -12.71 10.25
CA LYS A 395 33.64 -11.29 10.32
C LYS A 395 34.06 -10.62 9.01
N TRP A 396 33.11 -10.00 8.35
CA TRP A 396 33.24 -9.37 7.05
C TRP A 396 33.02 -7.87 7.22
N VAL A 397 34.07 -7.09 6.98
CA VAL A 397 33.95 -5.63 6.98
C VAL A 397 33.78 -5.21 5.54
N ASP A 398 32.73 -4.44 5.26
CA ASP A 398 32.56 -3.86 3.94
C ASP A 398 33.58 -2.72 3.83
N ASN A 399 34.71 -2.98 3.17
CA ASN A 399 35.83 -2.03 3.13
C ASN A 399 35.54 -0.78 2.27
N GLY A 400 34.30 -0.62 1.81
CA GLY A 400 33.86 0.40 0.86
C GLY A 400 34.29 0.10 -0.57
N THR A 401 33.81 0.89 -1.51
CA THR A 401 34.35 0.93 -2.88
C THR A 401 35.46 1.97 -2.98
N ASN A 402 36.49 1.68 -3.76
CA ASN A 402 37.39 2.68 -4.31
C ASN A 402 36.59 3.67 -5.19
N GLU A 403 37.15 4.85 -5.45
CA GLU A 403 36.51 5.87 -6.32
C GLU A 403 36.26 5.36 -7.74
N ASP A 404 36.97 4.31 -8.17
CA ASP A 404 36.81 3.63 -9.45
C ASP A 404 35.71 2.54 -9.45
N GLY A 405 34.98 2.40 -8.34
CA GLY A 405 33.92 1.41 -8.17
C GLY A 405 34.41 -0.01 -7.86
N THR A 406 35.72 -0.23 -7.71
CA THR A 406 36.25 -1.54 -7.27
C THR A 406 36.08 -1.71 -5.76
N PRO A 407 35.77 -2.92 -5.25
CA PRO A 407 35.76 -3.16 -3.81
C PRO A 407 37.15 -2.88 -3.23
N LYS A 408 37.26 -2.07 -2.16
CA LYS A 408 38.48 -2.05 -1.35
C LYS A 408 38.62 -3.45 -0.77
N GLY A 409 39.72 -4.12 -1.09
CA GLY A 409 39.81 -5.58 -1.09
C GLY A 409 39.58 -6.28 0.25
N ARG A 410 39.38 -7.60 0.12
CA ARG A 410 39.40 -8.64 1.17
C ARG A 410 40.66 -8.61 2.04
#